data_AF-A0A6I2USQ8-F1
#
_entry.id   AF-A0A6I2USQ8-F1
#
_cell.length_a   1.000
_cell.length_b   1.000
_cell.length_c   1.000
_cell.angle_alpha   90.00
_cell.angle_beta   90.00
_cell.angle_gamma   90.00
#
_symmetry.space_group_name_H-M   'P 1'
#
loop_
_entity.id
_entity.type
_entity.pdbx_description
1 polymer ?
#
loop_
_entity_poly.entity_id
_entity_poly.type
_entity_poly.pdbx_seq_one_letter_code
_entity_poly.pdbx_strand_id
1 'polypeptide(L)'
;MSVKIVGYYQLPTQREPQLVDFQEVFDRSFMRKYTRFRTFDKFLSGGKFQIASQADFEALPEETMDDHVRRTTKFSSWQEMLDTATDKYVLHQQKVWSDGSE
;
A
#
# COMPACT_ATOMS: atom_id res chain seq x y z
N MET A 1 -14.65 6.24 -8.78
CA MET A 1 -14.89 5.13 -7.85
C MET A 1 -13.53 4.74 -7.29
N SER A 2 -13.41 4.62 -5.98
CA SER A 2 -12.19 4.11 -5.34
C SER A 2 -12.39 2.61 -5.15
N VAL A 3 -11.51 1.80 -5.73
CA VAL A 3 -11.59 0.34 -5.55
C VAL A 3 -10.96 0.02 -4.21
N LYS A 4 -11.73 -0.62 -3.32
CA LYS A 4 -11.19 -1.11 -2.06
C LYS A 4 -10.33 -2.33 -2.36
N ILE A 5 -9.02 -2.17 -2.27
CA ILE A 5 -8.04 -3.24 -2.43
C ILE A 5 -7.56 -3.66 -1.06
N VAL A 6 -7.68 -4.94 -0.76
CA VAL A 6 -7.23 -5.53 0.50
C VAL A 6 -6.19 -6.60 0.21
N GLY A 7 -5.23 -6.78 1.12
CA GLY A 7 -4.22 -7.82 1.00
C GLY A 7 -4.01 -8.52 2.34
N TYR A 8 -3.76 -9.83 2.30
CA TYR A 8 -3.29 -10.54 3.49
C TYR A 8 -1.81 -10.29 3.64
N TYR A 9 -1.42 -9.58 4.70
CA TYR A 9 -0.03 -9.24 4.97
C TYR A 9 0.38 -9.61 6.38
N GLN A 10 1.52 -10.29 6.51
CA GLN A 10 2.09 -10.59 7.81
C GLN A 10 2.82 -9.36 8.33
N LEU A 11 2.12 -8.57 9.14
CA LEU A 11 2.68 -7.39 9.78
C LEU A 11 3.79 -7.81 10.77
N PRO A 12 4.90 -7.06 10.89
CA PRO A 12 6.02 -7.42 11.76
C PRO A 12 5.65 -7.56 13.25
N THR A 13 4.54 -6.95 13.67
CA THR A 13 4.05 -7.00 15.06
C THR A 13 2.98 -8.06 15.29
N GLN A 14 2.52 -8.75 14.25
CA GLN A 14 1.44 -9.74 14.30
C GLN A 14 2.00 -11.12 13.92
N ARG A 15 1.51 -12.17 14.59
CA ARG A 15 1.95 -13.55 14.32
C ARG A 15 1.26 -14.16 13.10
N GLU A 16 0.10 -13.64 12.74
CA GLU A 16 -0.73 -14.13 11.66
C GLU A 16 -0.88 -13.04 10.58
N PRO A 17 -0.99 -13.43 9.30
CA PRO A 17 -1.29 -12.49 8.24
C PRO A 17 -2.65 -11.84 8.48
N GLN A 18 -2.65 -10.51 8.54
CA GLN A 18 -3.86 -9.74 8.74
C GLN A 18 -4.36 -9.20 7.40
N LEU A 19 -5.68 -9.13 7.25
CA LEU A 19 -6.28 -8.43 6.13
C LEU A 19 -6.09 -6.93 6.34
N VAL A 20 -5.27 -6.30 5.50
CA VAL A 20 -5.00 -4.87 5.56
C VAL A 20 -5.62 -4.16 4.36
N ASP A 21 -6.19 -2.98 4.59
CA ASP A 21 -6.66 -2.11 3.53
C ASP A 21 -5.50 -1.31 2.96
N PHE A 22 -5.25 -1.45 1.66
CA PHE A 22 -4.16 -0.75 1.00
C PHE A 22 -4.40 0.76 0.95
N GLN A 23 -5.64 1.24 1.04
CA GLN A 23 -5.92 2.67 1.20
C GLN A 23 -5.43 3.23 2.55
N GLU A 24 -5.43 2.40 3.59
CA GLU A 24 -4.94 2.77 4.92
C GLU A 24 -3.42 2.65 5.03
N VAL A 25 -2.86 1.58 4.45
CA VAL A 25 -1.41 1.35 4.40
C VAL A 25 -0.72 2.40 3.53
N PHE A 26 -1.25 2.68 2.34
CA PHE A 26 -0.77 3.72 1.43
C PHE A 26 -1.52 5.03 1.64
N ASP A 27 -1.45 5.53 2.86
CA ASP A 27 -2.09 6.78 3.25
C ASP A 27 -1.54 7.98 2.45
N ARG A 28 -2.26 9.11 2.50
CA ARG A 28 -1.87 10.33 1.75
C ARG A 28 -0.46 10.82 2.10
N SER A 29 -0.04 10.66 3.36
CA SER A 29 1.26 11.06 3.87
C SER A 29 2.35 10.19 3.26
N PHE A 30 2.16 8.86 3.25
CA PHE A 30 3.04 7.94 2.54
C PHE A 30 3.12 8.27 1.05
N MET A 31 1.96 8.38 0.39
CA MET A 31 1.88 8.64 -1.06
C MET A 31 2.60 9.93 -1.45
N ARG A 32 2.42 11.02 -0.71
CA ARG A 32 3.11 12.30 -0.96
C ARG A 32 4.61 12.25 -0.69
N LYS A 33 5.05 11.38 0.22
CA LYS A 33 6.47 11.27 0.61
C LYS A 33 7.29 10.43 -0.36
N TYR A 34 6.70 9.35 -0.88
CA TYR A 34 7.42 8.35 -1.67
C TYR A 34 7.03 8.31 -3.15
N THR A 35 5.89 8.90 -3.52
CA THR A 35 5.37 8.88 -4.90
C THR A 35 5.04 10.30 -5.38
N ARG A 36 4.79 10.45 -6.69
CA ARG A 36 4.30 11.71 -7.28
C ARG A 36 2.79 11.87 -7.17
N PHE A 37 2.07 10.87 -6.65
CA PHE A 37 0.62 10.85 -6.56
C PHE A 37 0.13 11.23 -5.17
N ARG A 38 -1.12 11.70 -5.09
CA ARG A 38 -1.74 12.12 -3.82
C ARG A 38 -2.45 11.00 -3.07
N THR A 39 -2.86 9.94 -3.77
CA THR A 39 -3.62 8.82 -3.23
C THR A 39 -3.26 7.53 -3.97
N PHE A 40 -3.49 6.39 -3.33
CA PHE A 40 -3.24 5.07 -3.91
C PHE A 40 -4.05 4.84 -5.21
N ASP A 41 -5.32 5.25 -5.27
CA ASP A 41 -6.12 5.15 -6.50
C ASP A 41 -5.50 5.89 -7.68
N LYS A 42 -4.92 7.08 -7.42
CA LYS A 42 -4.26 7.88 -8.46
C LYS A 42 -2.97 7.24 -8.91
N PHE A 43 -2.27 6.58 -8.01
CA PHE A 43 -1.09 5.79 -8.34
C PHE A 43 -1.47 4.61 -9.25
N LEU A 44 -2.50 3.83 -8.92
CA LEU A 44 -2.98 2.74 -9.78
C LEU A 44 -3.48 3.26 -11.14
N SER A 45 -4.28 4.32 -11.14
CA SER A 45 -4.76 4.95 -12.38
C SER A 45 -3.63 5.46 -13.27
N GLY A 46 -2.51 5.87 -12.66
CA GLY A 46 -1.32 6.35 -13.35
C GLY A 46 -0.53 5.25 -14.07
N GLY A 47 -0.65 4.01 -13.63
CA GLY A 47 0.05 2.85 -14.23
C GLY A 47 -0.60 2.31 -15.49
N LYS A 48 -1.72 2.92 -15.95
CA LYS A 48 -2.57 2.42 -17.03
C LYS A 48 -3.10 1.00 -16.78
N PHE A 49 -3.18 0.59 -15.52
CA PHE A 49 -3.77 -0.67 -15.13
C PHE A 49 -5.30 -0.62 -15.31
N GLN A 50 -5.90 -1.73 -15.73
CA GLN A 50 -7.35 -1.89 -15.80
C GLN A 50 -7.88 -2.48 -14.49
N ILE A 51 -7.63 -1.81 -13.36
CA ILE A 51 -8.06 -2.29 -12.04
C ILE A 51 -9.42 -1.69 -11.71
N ALA A 52 -10.49 -2.47 -11.85
CA ALA A 52 -11.83 -2.11 -11.43
C ALA A 52 -12.28 -2.87 -10.17
N SER A 53 -11.58 -3.95 -9.83
CA SER A 53 -11.90 -4.85 -8.73
C SER A 53 -10.65 -5.45 -8.07
N GLN A 54 -10.83 -6.08 -6.92
CA GLN A 54 -9.79 -6.86 -6.24
C GLN A 54 -9.22 -7.94 -7.17
N ALA A 55 -10.06 -8.64 -7.94
CA ALA A 55 -9.62 -9.69 -8.85
C ALA A 55 -8.71 -9.15 -9.96
N ASP A 56 -8.98 -7.95 -10.47
CA ASP A 56 -8.11 -7.31 -11.45
C ASP A 56 -6.74 -6.95 -10.86
N PHE A 57 -6.72 -6.57 -9.57
CA PHE A 57 -5.48 -6.31 -8.85
C PHE A 57 -4.67 -7.59 -8.65
N GLU A 58 -5.31 -8.69 -8.25
CA GLU A 58 -4.65 -9.99 -8.05
C GLU A 58 -4.20 -10.63 -9.38
N ALA A 59 -4.90 -10.35 -10.48
CA ALA A 59 -4.54 -10.81 -11.80
C ALA A 59 -3.41 -9.99 -12.45
N LEU A 60 -3.00 -8.86 -11.86
CA LEU A 60 -1.91 -8.05 -12.40
C LEU A 60 -0.57 -8.78 -12.26
N PRO A 61 0.21 -8.85 -13.35
CA PRO A 61 1.58 -9.35 -13.25
C PRO A 61 2.42 -8.46 -12.32
N GLU A 62 3.09 -9.09 -11.36
CA GLU A 62 3.98 -8.40 -10.41
C GLU A 62 5.02 -7.54 -11.14
N GLU A 63 5.58 -8.04 -12.25
CA GLU A 63 6.55 -7.31 -13.08
C GLU A 63 6.01 -5.94 -13.57
N THR A 64 4.72 -5.86 -13.88
CA THR A 64 4.11 -4.63 -14.39
C THR A 64 3.92 -3.63 -13.25
N MET A 65 3.59 -4.13 -12.07
CA MET A 65 3.51 -3.32 -10.85
C MET A 65 4.90 -2.82 -10.44
N ASP A 66 5.90 -3.69 -10.43
CA ASP A 66 7.30 -3.34 -10.16
C ASP A 66 7.81 -2.24 -11.10
N ASP A 67 7.53 -2.36 -12.39
CA ASP A 67 7.90 -1.35 -13.38
C ASP A 67 7.26 0.00 -13.10
N HIS A 68 5.98 0.01 -12.72
CA HIS A 68 5.29 1.25 -12.37
C HIS A 68 5.83 1.87 -11.08
N VAL A 69 6.09 1.06 -10.07
CA VAL A 69 6.68 1.48 -8.79
C VAL A 69 8.04 2.11 -9.03
N ARG A 70 8.91 1.44 -9.79
CA ARG A 70 10.25 1.91 -10.14
C ARG A 70 10.25 3.22 -10.93
N ARG A 71 9.23 3.45 -11.77
CA ARG A 71 9.12 4.68 -12.58
C ARG A 71 8.51 5.85 -11.81
N THR A 72 7.69 5.59 -10.80
CA THR A 72 6.86 6.64 -10.16
C THR A 72 7.12 6.87 -8.69
N THR A 73 7.95 6.03 -8.08
CA THR A 73 8.30 6.07 -6.66
C THR A 73 9.81 6.00 -6.47
N LYS A 74 10.26 5.95 -5.20
CA LYS A 74 11.68 5.76 -4.84
C LYS A 74 12.08 4.29 -4.65
N PHE A 75 11.13 3.36 -4.75
CA PHE A 75 11.34 1.94 -4.50
C PHE A 75 11.69 1.21 -5.80
N SER A 76 12.36 0.08 -5.67
CA SER A 76 12.84 -0.73 -6.79
C SER A 76 11.81 -1.78 -7.24
N SER A 77 10.93 -2.20 -6.32
CA SER A 77 9.84 -3.16 -6.55
C SER A 77 8.60 -2.83 -5.71
N TRP A 78 7.47 -3.40 -6.12
CA TRP A 78 6.20 -3.34 -5.40
C TRP A 78 6.33 -3.89 -3.98
N GLN A 79 7.01 -5.03 -3.85
CA GLN A 79 7.26 -5.67 -2.56
C GLN A 79 8.00 -4.72 -1.60
N GLU A 80 9.06 -4.04 -2.05
CA GLU A 80 9.83 -3.08 -1.24
C GLU A 80 8.96 -1.88 -0.79
N MET A 81 8.11 -1.39 -1.70
CA MET A 81 7.16 -0.32 -1.40
C MET A 81 6.13 -0.75 -0.35
N LEU A 82 5.60 -1.97 -0.48
CA LEU A 82 4.60 -2.55 0.43
C LEU A 82 5.18 -2.83 1.81
N ASP A 83 6.38 -3.39 1.89
CA ASP A 83 7.10 -3.58 3.16
C ASP A 83 7.31 -2.25 3.89
N THR A 84 7.77 -1.23 3.17
CA THR A 84 8.00 0.10 3.77
C THR A 84 6.70 0.76 4.24
N ALA A 85 5.61 0.58 3.49
CA ALA A 85 4.31 1.16 3.85
C ALA A 85 3.69 0.45 5.06
N THR A 86 3.76 -0.89 5.10
CA THR A 86 3.20 -1.69 6.20
C THR A 86 3.98 -1.49 7.51
N ASP A 87 5.31 -1.35 7.46
CA ASP A 87 6.13 -1.00 8.62
C ASP A 87 5.67 0.34 9.25
N LYS A 88 5.47 1.37 8.42
CA LYS A 88 4.94 2.66 8.86
C LYS A 88 3.52 2.59 9.38
N TYR A 89 2.67 1.81 8.73
CA TYR A 89 1.29 1.61 9.14
C TYR A 89 1.23 1.02 10.55
N VAL A 90 2.04 -0.01 10.83
CA VAL A 90 2.14 -0.64 12.14
C VAL A 90 2.67 0.32 13.20
N LEU A 91 3.70 1.11 12.89
CA LEU A 91 4.22 2.13 13.80
C LEU A 91 3.14 3.17 14.15
N HIS A 92 2.31 3.56 13.18
CA HIS A 92 1.19 4.47 13.41
C HIS A 92 0.14 3.84 14.32
N GLN A 93 -0.22 2.58 14.08
CA GLN A 93 -1.19 1.82 14.89
C GLN A 93 -0.71 1.63 16.34
N GLN A 94 0.58 1.28 16.55
CA GLN A 94 1.14 1.14 17.90
C GLN A 94 1.12 2.46 18.67
N LYS A 95 1.42 3.58 18.02
CA LYS A 95 1.40 4.89 18.66
C LYS A 95 0.00 5.28 19.13
N VAL A 96 -1.04 4.96 18.35
CA VAL A 96 -2.44 5.21 18.74
C VAL A 96 -2.84 4.40 19.98
N TRP A 97 -2.34 3.17 20.13
CA TRP A 97 -2.62 2.35 21.32
C TRP A 97 -1.93 2.88 22.59
N SER A 98 -0.73 3.47 22.47
CA SER A 98 0.01 4.00 23.63
C SER A 98 -0.49 5.36 24.14
N ASP A 99 -1.21 6.13 23.33
CA ASP A 99 -1.69 7.49 23.66
C ASP A 99 -3.13 7.49 24.23
N GLY A 100 -3.86 6.38 24.10
CA GLY A 100 -5.27 6.25 24.51
C GLY A 100 -5.51 5.62 25.88
N SER A 101 -4.46 5.40 26.68
CA SER A 101 -4.56 4.86 28.04
C SER A 101 -4.10 5.88 29.09
N GLU A 102 -4.89 6.94 29.27
CA GLU A 102 -4.86 7.81 30.45
C GLU A 102 -6.27 8.03 30.98
#